data_AF-E3N317-F1
#
_entry.id   AF-E3N317-F1
#
_cell.length_a   1.000
_cell.length_b   1.000
_cell.length_c   1.000
_cell.angle_alpha   90.00
_cell.angle_beta   90.00
_cell.angle_gamma   90.00
#
_symmetry.space_group_name_H-M   'P 1'
#
loop_
_entity.id
_entity.type
_entity.pdbx_description
1 polymer ?
#
loop_
_entity_poly.entity_id
_entity_poly.type
_entity_poly.pdbx_seq_one_letter_code
_entity_poly.pdbx_strand_id
1 'polypeptide(L)'
;MTIIFTKPSAQHLAKIVEQVPMEYPDFKKLDEDLVKFYQKMRLTPEMMAEREEYVQRLQCYLTLETALSHYLGENGVWIRSIVKYGSMATHCATRDSDLDICICASYSGAYQPSPAIILQAIYEDLQHNHHAKEYFGLEGVSDLVFISTAKVPILKFKMNGVEVDMSVSFDIISPPKSVLAARLVNAYCQLDERFTILVIFLKSWMKSELGNTDFMRDFPNSYSLILMLIHVLQWHGIMPNLHETHPHLFNLEWKEESMYPLEWTGKFTDSSEMKPIYSFSDVMEHQQRSTNTLSVAQLLHIFSTQYSNNIIINCCKLDMRSGMLETRGERDNAPIFIQDVFDTRNPARSVRGNEMVQALQCVSKLFSNPKNLLFQRIWRVTRMKTYLLPR
;
A
#
# COMPACT_ATOMS: atom_id res chain seq x y z
N MET A 1 -22.65 -15.01 -20.87
CA MET A 1 -23.82 -14.68 -20.02
C MET A 1 -23.29 -13.87 -18.86
N THR A 2 -23.64 -12.59 -18.75
CA THR A 2 -23.10 -11.71 -17.70
C THR A 2 -23.75 -12.09 -16.38
N ILE A 3 -22.96 -12.58 -15.42
CA ILE A 3 -23.45 -12.86 -14.07
C ILE A 3 -23.58 -11.51 -13.36
N ILE A 4 -24.79 -11.22 -12.88
CA ILE A 4 -25.05 -10.04 -12.07
C ILE A 4 -24.81 -10.45 -10.61
N PHE A 5 -23.77 -9.88 -10.00
CA PHE A 5 -23.50 -10.08 -8.59
C PHE A 5 -24.24 -9.02 -7.76
N THR A 6 -24.85 -9.44 -6.66
CA THR A 6 -25.48 -8.56 -5.68
C THR A 6 -24.69 -8.57 -4.38
N LYS A 7 -24.62 -7.43 -3.69
CA LYS A 7 -23.96 -7.38 -2.37
C LYS A 7 -24.59 -8.41 -1.43
N PRO A 8 -23.79 -9.11 -0.59
CA PRO A 8 -24.32 -10.09 0.34
C PRO A 8 -25.22 -9.42 1.38
N SER A 9 -26.23 -10.15 1.84
CA SER A 9 -27.08 -9.67 2.93
C SER A 9 -26.32 -9.64 4.27
N ALA A 10 -26.80 -8.84 5.22
CA ALA A 10 -26.27 -8.85 6.59
C ALA A 10 -26.33 -10.26 7.23
N GLN A 11 -27.33 -11.07 6.88
CA GLN A 11 -27.42 -12.47 7.33
C GLN A 11 -26.32 -13.36 6.75
N HIS A 12 -25.89 -13.10 5.51
CA HIS A 12 -24.76 -13.83 4.92
C HIS A 12 -23.46 -13.50 5.66
N LEU A 13 -23.21 -12.22 5.94
CA LEU A 13 -22.07 -11.80 6.74
C LEU A 13 -22.11 -12.43 8.14
N ALA A 14 -23.26 -12.40 8.82
CA ALA A 14 -23.44 -13.01 10.13
C ALA A 14 -23.06 -14.50 10.13
N LYS A 15 -23.49 -15.27 9.12
CA LYS A 15 -23.13 -16.70 8.98
C LYS A 15 -21.64 -16.94 8.81
N ILE A 16 -20.90 -16.02 8.17
CA ILE A 16 -19.43 -16.13 8.07
C ILE A 16 -18.80 -15.84 9.43
N VAL A 17 -19.28 -14.81 10.11
CA VAL A 17 -18.79 -14.35 11.42
C VAL A 17 -19.04 -15.40 12.51
N GLU A 18 -20.19 -16.08 12.49
CA GLU A 18 -20.57 -17.16 13.41
C GLU A 18 -19.62 -18.38 13.37
N GLN A 19 -18.82 -18.52 12.31
CA GLN A 19 -17.78 -19.56 12.24
C GLN A 19 -16.55 -19.23 13.10
N VAL A 20 -16.45 -17.99 13.59
CA VAL A 20 -15.37 -17.49 14.44
C VAL A 20 -15.98 -16.84 15.69
N PRO A 21 -16.61 -17.64 16.57
CA PRO A 21 -17.20 -17.15 17.82
C PRO A 21 -16.10 -16.72 18.80
N MET A 22 -16.14 -15.46 19.23
CA MET A 22 -15.10 -14.86 20.06
C MET A 22 -15.09 -15.37 21.51
N GLU A 23 -16.11 -16.15 21.89
CA GLU A 23 -16.17 -16.88 23.15
C GLU A 23 -15.18 -18.05 23.18
N TYR A 24 -14.74 -18.56 22.02
CA TYR A 24 -13.76 -19.63 21.96
C TYR A 24 -12.33 -19.11 22.20
N PRO A 25 -11.58 -19.72 23.14
CA PRO A 25 -10.25 -19.23 23.54
C PRO A 25 -9.26 -19.09 22.38
N ASP A 26 -9.28 -20.01 21.41
CA ASP A 26 -8.35 -19.98 20.27
C ASP A 26 -8.56 -18.75 19.37
N PHE A 27 -9.81 -18.33 19.14
CA PHE A 27 -10.11 -17.15 18.31
C PHE A 27 -9.85 -15.85 19.06
N LYS A 28 -10.22 -15.79 20.34
CA LYS A 28 -9.84 -14.67 21.20
C LYS A 28 -8.32 -14.49 21.25
N LYS A 29 -7.59 -15.60 21.39
CA LYS A 29 -6.12 -15.60 21.42
C LYS A 29 -5.53 -15.16 20.09
N LEU A 30 -6.07 -15.62 18.96
CA LEU A 30 -5.66 -15.17 17.62
C LEU A 30 -5.82 -13.65 17.46
N ASP A 31 -6.95 -13.10 17.89
CA ASP A 31 -7.22 -11.66 17.81
C ASP A 31 -6.23 -10.85 18.64
N GLU A 32 -5.99 -11.26 19.90
CA GLU A 32 -4.97 -10.65 20.75
C GLU A 32 -3.57 -10.73 20.13
N ASP A 33 -3.21 -11.86 19.53
CA ASP A 33 -1.89 -12.05 18.91
C ASP A 33 -1.73 -11.22 17.62
N LEU A 34 -2.81 -10.98 16.86
CA LEU A 34 -2.82 -10.06 15.72
C LEU A 34 -2.58 -8.60 16.17
N VAL A 35 -3.23 -8.16 17.25
CA VAL A 35 -3.02 -6.83 17.83
C VAL A 35 -1.59 -6.69 18.37
N LYS A 36 -1.08 -7.70 19.09
CA LYS A 36 0.31 -7.71 19.59
C LYS A 36 1.33 -7.68 18.45
N PHE A 37 1.06 -8.41 17.37
CA PHE A 37 1.89 -8.37 16.17
C PHE A 37 1.94 -6.96 15.58
N TYR A 38 0.79 -6.30 15.41
CA TYR A 38 0.74 -4.91 14.95
C TYR A 38 1.52 -3.96 15.86
N GLN A 39 1.32 -4.03 17.17
CA GLN A 39 2.03 -3.19 18.14
C GLN A 39 3.56 -3.36 18.08
N LYS A 40 4.04 -4.57 17.78
CA LYS A 40 5.47 -4.85 17.59
C LYS A 40 6.02 -4.31 16.27
N MET A 41 5.20 -4.30 15.22
CA MET A 41 5.62 -3.96 13.86
C MET A 41 5.51 -2.47 13.53
N ARG A 42 4.57 -1.75 14.16
CA ARG A 42 4.37 -0.31 13.92
C ARG A 42 5.64 0.50 14.21
N LEU A 43 5.81 1.60 13.50
CA LEU A 43 6.89 2.55 13.79
C LEU A 43 6.68 3.22 15.15
N THR A 44 7.78 3.49 15.85
CA THR A 44 7.75 4.40 16.99
C THR A 44 7.81 5.85 16.48
N PRO A 45 7.37 6.84 17.29
CA PRO A 45 7.48 8.25 16.92
C PRO A 45 8.90 8.67 16.52
N GLU A 46 9.92 8.13 17.19
CA GLU A 46 11.33 8.40 16.90
C GLU A 46 11.73 7.87 15.52
N MET A 47 11.31 6.64 15.18
CA MET A 47 11.56 6.04 13.86
C MET A 47 10.80 6.76 12.73
N MET A 48 9.67 7.39 13.04
CA MET A 48 8.92 8.22 12.09
C MET A 48 9.62 9.57 11.88
N ALA A 49 10.05 10.22 12.96
CA ALA A 49 10.78 11.48 12.92
C ALA A 49 12.10 11.34 12.16
N GLU A 50 12.85 10.27 12.41
CA GLU A 50 14.09 9.93 11.71
C GLU A 50 13.87 9.82 10.18
N ARG A 51 12.83 9.08 9.75
CA ARG A 51 12.52 8.95 8.32
C ARG A 51 12.04 10.26 7.69
N GLU A 52 11.31 11.08 8.44
CA GLU A 52 10.88 12.40 7.99
C GLU A 52 12.08 13.34 7.81
N GLU A 53 13.08 13.26 8.69
CA GLU A 53 14.34 13.98 8.53
C GLU A 53 15.07 13.58 7.23
N TYR A 54 15.06 12.30 6.86
CA TYR A 54 15.66 11.85 5.59
C TYR A 54 14.96 12.47 4.38
N VAL A 55 13.62 12.50 4.38
CA VAL A 55 12.85 13.17 3.33
C VAL A 55 13.22 14.66 3.29
N GLN A 56 13.27 15.33 4.44
CA GLN A 56 13.60 16.77 4.48
C GLN A 56 15.02 17.05 3.96
N ARG A 57 16.00 16.24 4.35
CA ARG A 57 17.39 16.41 3.87
C ARG A 57 17.51 16.15 2.37
N LEU A 58 16.85 15.13 1.84
CA LEU A 58 16.79 14.87 0.39
C LEU A 58 16.10 16.02 -0.35
N GLN A 59 14.97 16.52 0.19
CA GLN A 59 14.24 17.65 -0.39
C GLN A 59 15.13 18.89 -0.48
N CYS A 60 15.77 19.25 0.64
CA CYS A 60 16.70 20.38 0.69
C CYS A 60 17.81 20.18 -0.34
N TYR A 61 18.52 19.06 -0.27
CA TYR A 61 19.65 18.79 -1.16
C TYR A 61 19.30 18.88 -2.66
N LEU A 62 18.21 18.22 -3.07
CA LEU A 62 17.79 18.16 -4.47
C LEU A 62 17.21 19.48 -5.00
N THR A 63 16.92 20.45 -4.12
CA THR A 63 16.44 21.78 -4.49
C THR A 63 17.45 22.90 -4.23
N LEU A 64 18.63 22.58 -3.68
CA LEU A 64 19.74 23.53 -3.59
C LEU A 64 20.24 23.91 -4.99
N GLU A 65 20.68 25.16 -5.13
CA GLU A 65 21.48 25.59 -6.28
C GLU A 65 22.84 24.89 -6.24
N THR A 66 22.93 23.82 -7.03
CA THR A 66 24.08 22.92 -7.16
C THR A 66 24.40 22.68 -8.62
N ALA A 67 25.56 22.09 -8.91
CA ALA A 67 25.93 21.63 -10.24
C ALA A 67 24.86 20.71 -10.86
N LEU A 68 24.22 19.85 -10.06
CA LEU A 68 23.08 19.02 -10.47
C LEU A 68 21.90 19.89 -10.95
N SER A 69 21.48 20.86 -10.14
CA SER A 69 20.35 21.74 -10.49
C SER A 69 20.64 22.60 -11.74
N HIS A 70 21.88 23.06 -11.93
CA HIS A 70 22.30 23.79 -13.11
C HIS A 70 22.29 22.90 -14.35
N TYR A 71 22.87 21.68 -14.26
CA TYR A 71 22.84 20.70 -15.34
C TYR A 71 21.42 20.36 -15.78
N LEU A 72 20.52 20.10 -14.83
CA LEU A 72 19.11 19.84 -15.13
C LEU A 72 18.44 21.07 -15.78
N GLY A 73 18.71 22.26 -15.24
CA GLY A 73 18.15 23.53 -15.75
C GLY A 73 18.59 23.86 -17.18
N GLU A 74 19.85 23.63 -17.54
CA GLU A 74 20.36 23.77 -18.91
C GLU A 74 19.66 22.81 -19.89
N ASN A 75 19.24 21.65 -19.39
CA ASN A 75 18.44 20.67 -20.13
C ASN A 75 16.92 20.93 -20.01
N GLY A 76 16.52 22.10 -19.50
CA GLY A 76 15.12 22.52 -19.40
C GLY A 76 14.31 21.72 -18.37
N VAL A 77 14.94 21.17 -17.34
CA VAL A 77 14.30 20.37 -16.28
C VAL A 77 14.52 21.03 -14.92
N TRP A 78 13.46 21.06 -14.09
CA TRP A 78 13.55 21.56 -12.72
C TRP A 78 12.85 20.62 -11.75
N ILE A 79 13.55 20.24 -10.70
CA ILE A 79 12.96 19.56 -9.55
C ILE A 79 12.19 20.60 -8.75
N ARG A 80 10.89 20.38 -8.55
CA ARG A 80 10.02 21.28 -7.77
C ARG A 80 9.97 20.86 -6.31
N SER A 81 9.74 19.58 -6.10
CA SER A 81 9.61 18.98 -4.78
C SER A 81 9.84 17.48 -4.85
N ILE A 82 9.94 16.86 -3.70
CA ILE A 82 9.81 15.43 -3.52
C ILE A 82 8.62 15.16 -2.60
N VAL A 83 7.94 14.05 -2.86
CA VAL A 83 6.78 13.64 -2.08
C VAL A 83 6.96 12.19 -1.66
N LYS A 84 6.71 11.92 -0.37
CA LYS A 84 6.65 10.54 0.13
C LYS A 84 5.35 9.88 -0.31
N TYR A 85 5.42 8.61 -0.68
CA TYR A 85 4.24 7.78 -0.93
C TYR A 85 4.39 6.42 -0.23
N GLY A 86 3.56 5.45 -0.61
CA GLY A 86 3.72 4.09 -0.13
C GLY A 86 3.35 3.98 1.35
N SER A 87 4.02 3.10 2.08
CA SER A 87 3.64 2.79 3.46
C SER A 87 3.91 3.93 4.45
N MET A 88 4.91 4.77 4.19
CA MET A 88 5.28 5.93 5.00
C MET A 88 4.32 7.12 4.86
N ALA A 89 3.49 7.12 3.83
CA ALA A 89 2.41 8.08 3.63
C ALA A 89 1.05 7.59 4.19
N THR A 90 1.07 6.49 4.94
CA THR A 90 -0.12 5.88 5.56
C THR A 90 0.21 5.37 6.96
N HIS A 91 -0.79 4.85 7.67
CA HIS A 91 -0.58 4.17 8.96
C HIS A 91 -0.08 2.72 8.80
N CYS A 92 0.31 2.30 7.59
CA CYS A 92 0.75 0.93 7.29
C CYS A 92 2.28 0.76 7.24
N ALA A 93 3.03 1.77 7.63
CA ALA A 93 4.48 1.69 7.79
C ALA A 93 4.85 0.77 8.95
N THR A 94 5.86 -0.06 8.72
CA THR A 94 6.47 -0.93 9.73
C THR A 94 7.95 -0.63 9.87
N ARG A 95 8.57 -1.17 10.92
CA ARG A 95 10.01 -1.05 11.16
C ARG A 95 10.88 -1.50 9.98
N ASP A 96 10.39 -2.45 9.19
CA ASP A 96 11.05 -3.02 8.01
C ASP A 96 10.57 -2.40 6.69
N SER A 97 9.82 -1.29 6.75
CA SER A 97 9.33 -0.60 5.55
C SER A 97 10.41 0.32 4.97
N ASP A 98 10.45 0.30 3.65
CA ASP A 98 11.17 1.22 2.79
C ASP A 98 10.56 2.62 2.82
N LEU A 99 11.39 3.60 2.45
CA LEU A 99 10.99 4.98 2.21
C LEU A 99 10.81 5.20 0.71
N ASP A 100 9.55 5.19 0.29
CA ASP A 100 9.12 5.48 -1.07
C ASP A 100 9.03 6.99 -1.34
N ILE A 101 9.82 7.50 -2.28
CA ILE A 101 9.87 8.92 -2.63
C ILE A 101 9.67 9.12 -4.13
N CYS A 102 8.85 10.09 -4.50
CA CYS A 102 8.68 10.56 -5.87
C CYS A 102 9.21 11.98 -5.99
N ILE A 103 10.16 12.19 -6.89
CA ILE A 103 10.57 13.51 -7.34
C ILE A 103 9.49 14.04 -8.28
N CYS A 104 9.00 15.24 -7.99
CA CYS A 104 8.09 15.98 -8.84
C CYS A 104 8.90 16.99 -9.66
N ALA A 105 9.11 16.64 -10.93
CA ALA A 105 9.87 17.45 -11.86
C ALA A 105 8.95 18.19 -12.83
N SER A 106 9.39 19.37 -13.25
CA SER A 106 8.82 20.12 -14.37
C SER A 106 9.83 20.17 -15.50
N TYR A 107 9.34 20.35 -16.74
CA TYR A 107 10.18 20.48 -17.91
C TYR A 107 9.70 21.62 -18.80
N SER A 108 10.61 22.14 -19.61
CA SER A 108 10.33 23.08 -20.69
C SER A 108 10.73 22.46 -22.02
N GLY A 109 10.01 22.83 -23.07
CA GLY A 109 10.25 22.31 -24.42
C GLY A 109 9.12 21.40 -24.92
N ALA A 110 9.25 20.96 -26.17
CA ALA A 110 8.20 20.24 -26.87
C ALA A 110 8.06 18.76 -26.44
N TYR A 111 9.07 18.20 -25.78
CA TYR A 111 9.12 16.78 -25.42
C TYR A 111 9.47 16.59 -23.95
N GLN A 112 8.66 15.78 -23.27
CA GLN A 112 8.95 15.37 -21.89
C GLN A 112 10.20 14.48 -21.85
N PRO A 113 11.21 14.79 -21.01
CA PRO A 113 12.36 13.93 -20.82
C PRO A 113 11.97 12.58 -20.18
N SER A 114 12.84 11.58 -20.36
CA SER A 114 12.68 10.32 -19.65
C SER A 114 12.99 10.49 -18.15
N PRO A 115 12.15 9.96 -17.23
CA PRO A 115 12.45 9.89 -15.79
C PRO A 115 13.86 9.33 -15.48
N ALA A 116 14.33 8.41 -16.32
CA ALA A 116 15.65 7.79 -16.18
C ALA A 116 16.81 8.79 -16.29
N ILE A 117 16.66 9.88 -17.06
CA ILE A 117 17.72 10.90 -17.22
C ILE A 117 17.95 11.63 -15.90
N ILE A 118 16.87 12.02 -15.22
CA ILE A 118 16.96 12.71 -13.92
C ILE A 118 17.54 11.77 -12.88
N LEU A 119 17.05 10.52 -12.81
CA LEU A 119 17.57 9.54 -11.86
C LEU A 119 19.04 9.20 -12.11
N GLN A 120 19.49 9.16 -13.37
CA GLN A 120 20.90 8.97 -13.71
C GLN A 120 21.74 10.16 -13.23
N ALA A 121 21.29 11.40 -13.45
CA ALA A 121 22.01 12.58 -12.99
C ALA A 121 22.13 12.61 -11.44
N ILE A 122 21.05 12.27 -10.74
CA ILE A 122 21.05 12.16 -9.27
C ILE A 122 21.95 11.01 -8.81
N TYR A 123 21.92 9.87 -9.49
CA TYR A 123 22.81 8.75 -9.21
C TYR A 123 24.28 9.19 -9.30
N GLU A 124 24.66 9.85 -10.40
CA GLU A 124 26.04 10.31 -10.61
C GLU A 124 26.48 11.33 -9.56
N ASP A 125 25.59 12.27 -9.23
CA ASP A 125 25.82 13.30 -8.22
C ASP A 125 26.01 12.69 -6.82
N LEU A 126 25.07 11.85 -6.35
CA LEU A 126 25.18 11.18 -5.06
C LEU A 126 26.39 10.24 -4.95
N GLN A 127 26.77 9.58 -6.05
CA GLN A 127 27.90 8.65 -6.08
C GLN A 127 29.27 9.35 -6.09
N HIS A 128 29.40 10.44 -6.85
CA HIS A 128 30.71 11.01 -7.18
C HIS A 128 30.95 12.43 -6.65
N ASN A 129 29.91 13.21 -6.36
CA ASN A 129 30.07 14.59 -5.93
C ASN A 129 30.53 14.67 -4.46
N HIS A 130 31.65 15.38 -4.21
CA HIS A 130 32.15 15.61 -2.86
C HIS A 130 31.15 16.39 -2.00
N HIS A 131 30.43 17.35 -2.59
CA HIS A 131 29.42 18.12 -1.88
C HIS A 131 28.26 17.24 -1.41
N ALA A 132 27.83 16.23 -2.20
CA ALA A 132 26.84 15.26 -1.76
C ALA A 132 27.31 14.50 -0.50
N LYS A 133 28.54 13.99 -0.55
CA LYS A 133 29.14 13.21 0.54
C LYS A 133 29.31 14.05 1.81
N GLU A 134 29.72 15.30 1.66
CA GLU A 134 29.84 16.25 2.78
C GLU A 134 28.47 16.62 3.37
N TYR A 135 27.47 16.89 2.53
CA TYR A 135 26.13 17.26 2.96
C TYR A 135 25.42 16.13 3.71
N PHE A 136 25.54 14.89 3.22
CA PHE A 136 24.91 13.74 3.86
C PHE A 136 25.75 13.17 5.03
N GLY A 137 27.06 13.42 5.06
CA GLY A 137 27.93 13.09 6.18
C GLY A 137 28.02 11.59 6.48
N LEU A 138 28.19 11.26 7.77
CA LEU A 138 28.33 9.88 8.26
C LEU A 138 27.05 9.03 8.12
N GLU A 139 25.89 9.68 8.10
CA GLU A 139 24.57 9.05 7.87
C GLU A 139 24.31 8.75 6.39
N GLY A 140 25.34 8.96 5.55
CA GLY A 140 25.29 9.15 4.12
C GLY A 140 24.53 8.14 3.28
N VAL A 141 24.39 8.48 2.00
CA VAL A 141 23.81 7.61 0.99
C VAL A 141 24.74 6.42 0.74
N SER A 142 24.22 5.21 0.91
CA SER A 142 24.95 3.95 0.71
C SER A 142 24.14 2.99 -0.15
N ASP A 143 24.76 1.89 -0.62
CA ASP A 143 24.11 0.86 -1.44
C ASP A 143 23.35 1.42 -2.65
N LEU A 144 23.89 2.47 -3.28
CA LEU A 144 23.25 3.20 -4.37
C LEU A 144 23.21 2.34 -5.66
N VAL A 145 22.01 2.05 -6.15
CA VAL A 145 21.74 1.22 -7.32
C VAL A 145 20.70 1.89 -8.21
N PHE A 146 21.04 2.16 -9.45
CA PHE A 146 20.09 2.66 -10.43
C PHE A 146 19.49 1.53 -11.28
N ILE A 147 18.18 1.35 -11.20
CA ILE A 147 17.42 0.37 -11.97
C ILE A 147 16.71 1.11 -13.12
N SER A 148 17.40 1.21 -14.26
CA SER A 148 16.91 1.92 -15.45
C SER A 148 15.97 1.10 -16.35
N THR A 149 16.06 -0.23 -16.29
CA THR A 149 15.35 -1.15 -17.21
C THR A 149 13.95 -1.53 -16.76
N ALA A 150 13.54 -1.15 -15.55
CA ALA A 150 12.20 -1.39 -15.03
C ALA A 150 11.17 -0.50 -15.75
N LYS A 151 9.89 -0.92 -15.73
CA LYS A 151 8.77 -0.14 -16.31
C LYS A 151 8.64 1.26 -15.73
N VAL A 152 9.04 1.42 -14.48
CA VAL A 152 9.24 2.71 -13.81
C VAL A 152 10.70 2.67 -13.35
N PRO A 153 11.59 3.50 -13.92
CA PRO A 153 12.96 3.62 -13.45
C PRO A 153 12.99 4.01 -11.96
N ILE A 154 13.84 3.36 -11.18
CA ILE A 154 13.96 3.58 -9.73
C ILE A 154 15.43 3.69 -9.36
N LEU A 155 15.76 4.67 -8.53
CA LEU A 155 17.03 4.79 -7.84
C LEU A 155 16.86 4.25 -6.42
N LYS A 156 17.57 3.18 -6.09
CA LYS A 156 17.55 2.54 -4.77
C LYS A 156 18.80 2.89 -4.00
N PHE A 157 18.69 3.14 -2.70
CA PHE A 157 19.82 3.35 -1.81
C PHE A 157 19.42 3.16 -0.36
N LYS A 158 20.35 3.37 0.56
CA LYS A 158 20.09 3.43 1.99
C LYS A 158 20.55 4.75 2.58
N MET A 159 19.76 5.28 3.51
CA MET A 159 20.15 6.36 4.43
C MET A 159 20.09 5.80 5.84
N ASN A 160 21.22 5.81 6.54
CA ASN A 160 21.36 5.21 7.88
C ASN A 160 20.78 3.77 7.99
N GLY A 161 20.95 2.96 6.94
CA GLY A 161 20.43 1.59 6.90
C GLY A 161 18.94 1.44 6.53
N VAL A 162 18.18 2.52 6.41
CA VAL A 162 16.80 2.50 5.90
C VAL A 162 16.82 2.52 4.37
N GLU A 163 16.15 1.55 3.73
CA GLU A 163 16.02 1.49 2.27
C GLU A 163 15.17 2.64 1.74
N VAL A 164 15.63 3.28 0.68
CA VAL A 164 14.96 4.38 -0.02
C VAL A 164 14.78 4.00 -1.49
N ASP A 165 13.54 4.06 -1.96
CA ASP A 165 13.17 3.86 -3.36
C ASP A 165 12.72 5.20 -3.95
N MET A 166 13.53 5.75 -4.85
CA MET A 166 13.31 7.06 -5.46
C MET A 166 12.89 6.91 -6.93
N SER A 167 11.76 7.54 -7.28
CA SER A 167 11.22 7.61 -8.63
C SER A 167 11.02 9.06 -9.07
N VAL A 168 10.70 9.29 -10.34
CA VAL A 168 10.43 10.63 -10.90
C VAL A 168 9.09 10.65 -11.62
N SER A 169 8.32 11.72 -11.40
CA SER A 169 7.09 12.04 -12.11
C SER A 169 7.19 13.45 -12.72
N PHE A 170 6.65 13.58 -13.93
CA PHE A 170 6.45 14.86 -14.63
C PHE A 170 4.97 15.28 -14.68
N ASP A 171 4.09 14.59 -13.95
CA ASP A 171 2.67 14.95 -13.95
C ASP A 171 2.48 16.31 -13.28
N ILE A 172 2.02 17.28 -14.08
CA ILE A 172 1.72 18.65 -13.67
C ILE A 172 0.21 18.90 -13.56
N ILE A 173 -0.63 17.91 -13.89
CA ILE A 173 -2.09 18.02 -13.94
C ILE A 173 -2.74 17.23 -12.79
N SER A 174 -2.06 16.19 -12.29
CA SER A 174 -2.52 15.43 -11.12
C SER A 174 -1.36 14.93 -10.26
N PRO A 175 -1.58 14.66 -8.96
CA PRO A 175 -0.58 14.00 -8.13
C PRO A 175 -0.15 12.66 -8.72
N PRO A 176 1.10 12.20 -8.49
CA PRO A 176 1.52 10.87 -8.91
C PRO A 176 0.52 9.80 -8.44
N LYS A 177 0.20 8.83 -9.31
CA LYS A 177 -0.77 7.77 -8.99
C LYS A 177 -0.42 7.00 -7.71
N SER A 178 0.86 6.87 -7.38
CA SER A 178 1.34 6.27 -6.14
C SER A 178 0.96 7.08 -4.89
N VAL A 179 0.94 8.41 -4.98
CA VAL A 179 0.44 9.31 -3.94
C VAL A 179 -1.07 9.16 -3.79
N LEU A 180 -1.82 9.13 -4.89
CA LEU A 180 -3.28 8.93 -4.85
C LEU A 180 -3.65 7.59 -4.22
N ALA A 181 -2.94 6.53 -4.58
CA ALA A 181 -3.05 5.21 -3.96
C ALA A 181 -2.78 5.26 -2.46
N ALA A 182 -1.71 5.92 -2.02
CA ALA A 182 -1.39 6.08 -0.60
C ALA A 182 -2.49 6.87 0.14
N ARG A 183 -3.02 7.94 -0.44
CA ARG A 183 -4.13 8.73 0.13
C ARG A 183 -5.38 7.88 0.34
N LEU A 184 -5.75 7.04 -0.63
CA LEU A 184 -6.87 6.10 -0.50
C LEU A 184 -6.66 5.13 0.66
N VAL A 185 -5.48 4.53 0.75
CA VAL A 185 -5.16 3.59 1.84
C VAL A 185 -5.18 4.31 3.20
N ASN A 186 -4.60 5.51 3.28
CA ASN A 186 -4.62 6.31 4.50
C ASN A 186 -6.05 6.62 4.95
N ALA A 187 -6.97 6.85 4.00
CA ALA A 187 -8.38 7.04 4.31
C ALA A 187 -9.02 5.82 4.96
N TYR A 188 -8.71 4.61 4.53
CA TYR A 188 -9.23 3.43 5.23
C TYR A 188 -8.56 3.24 6.61
N CYS A 189 -7.28 3.59 6.74
CA CYS A 189 -6.57 3.52 8.01
C CYS A 189 -7.13 4.48 9.07
N GLN A 190 -7.45 5.73 8.69
CA GLN A 190 -8.01 6.72 9.61
C GLN A 190 -9.42 6.35 10.07
N LEU A 191 -10.16 5.59 9.26
CA LEU A 191 -11.53 5.21 9.56
C LEU A 191 -11.62 4.07 10.58
N ASP A 192 -10.68 3.12 10.55
CA ASP A 192 -10.75 1.89 11.33
C ASP A 192 -9.38 1.25 11.59
N GLU A 193 -8.99 1.15 12.86
CA GLU A 193 -7.70 0.56 13.23
C GLU A 193 -7.61 -0.94 12.85
N ARG A 194 -8.73 -1.67 12.84
CA ARG A 194 -8.73 -3.11 12.49
C ARG A 194 -8.27 -3.34 11.06
N PHE A 195 -8.57 -2.39 10.16
CA PHE A 195 -8.05 -2.41 8.79
C PHE A 195 -6.52 -2.31 8.79
N THR A 196 -5.96 -1.34 9.51
CA THR A 196 -4.51 -1.14 9.62
C THR A 196 -3.79 -2.36 10.18
N ILE A 197 -4.33 -2.96 11.26
CA ILE A 197 -3.79 -4.18 11.86
C ILE A 197 -3.75 -5.32 10.84
N LEU A 198 -4.86 -5.51 10.11
CA LEU A 198 -4.98 -6.59 9.14
C LEU A 198 -4.11 -6.35 7.90
N VAL A 199 -3.96 -5.11 7.43
CA VAL A 199 -3.03 -4.76 6.34
C VAL A 199 -1.59 -5.13 6.73
N ILE A 200 -1.16 -4.73 7.92
CA ILE A 200 0.20 -5.02 8.40
C ILE A 200 0.43 -6.52 8.52
N PHE A 201 -0.54 -7.25 9.10
CA PHE A 201 -0.47 -8.71 9.17
C PHE A 201 -0.36 -9.35 7.79
N LEU A 202 -1.28 -9.04 6.85
CA LEU A 202 -1.30 -9.63 5.51
C LEU A 202 -0.04 -9.30 4.71
N LYS A 203 0.45 -8.05 4.78
CA LYS A 203 1.72 -7.65 4.15
C LYS A 203 2.88 -8.51 4.67
N SER A 204 3.02 -8.63 5.99
CA SER A 204 4.12 -9.38 6.58
C SER A 204 3.99 -10.90 6.39
N TRP A 205 2.77 -11.42 6.39
CA TRP A 205 2.48 -12.83 6.15
C TRP A 205 2.80 -13.24 4.71
N MET A 206 2.50 -12.39 3.72
CA MET A 206 2.76 -12.67 2.31
C MET A 206 4.17 -12.27 1.86
N LYS A 207 4.86 -11.37 2.60
CA LYS A 207 6.26 -11.00 2.31
C LYS A 207 7.20 -12.20 2.29
N SER A 208 6.91 -13.29 3.03
CA SER A 208 7.75 -14.50 3.01
C SER A 208 7.74 -15.25 1.67
N GLU A 209 6.83 -14.93 0.77
CA GLU A 209 6.74 -15.51 -0.57
C GLU A 209 7.42 -14.64 -1.64
N LEU A 210 7.82 -13.42 -1.28
CA LEU A 210 8.45 -12.49 -2.19
C LEU A 210 9.95 -12.77 -2.22
N GLY A 211 10.43 -13.43 -3.29
CA GLY A 211 11.84 -13.51 -3.60
C GLY A 211 12.36 -12.17 -4.15
N ASN A 212 13.64 -11.86 -3.88
CA ASN A 212 14.25 -10.55 -4.20
C ASN A 212 14.51 -10.31 -5.70
N THR A 213 14.24 -11.28 -6.59
CA THR A 213 14.76 -11.26 -7.96
C THR A 213 13.74 -11.49 -9.06
N ASP A 214 12.44 -11.66 -8.75
CA ASP A 214 11.44 -11.99 -9.77
C ASP A 214 10.38 -10.89 -9.97
N PHE A 215 10.28 -10.43 -11.22
CA PHE A 215 9.25 -9.49 -11.67
C PHE A 215 7.87 -10.17 -11.74
N MET A 216 7.87 -11.50 -11.86
CA MET A 216 6.69 -12.36 -11.77
C MET A 216 6.55 -12.89 -10.36
N ARG A 217 5.31 -12.95 -9.84
CA ARG A 217 5.07 -13.34 -8.44
C ARG A 217 3.91 -14.32 -8.35
N ASP A 218 4.02 -15.27 -7.44
CA ASP A 218 2.92 -16.17 -7.08
C ASP A 218 1.88 -15.46 -6.19
N PHE A 219 2.30 -14.37 -5.55
CA PHE A 219 1.50 -13.55 -4.64
C PHE A 219 1.34 -12.11 -5.15
N PRO A 220 0.20 -11.45 -4.89
CA PRO A 220 0.02 -10.04 -5.22
C PRO A 220 1.04 -9.14 -4.51
N ASN A 221 1.39 -8.00 -5.15
CA ASN A 221 2.12 -6.94 -4.47
C ASN A 221 1.29 -6.33 -3.32
N SER A 222 1.96 -5.61 -2.41
CA SER A 222 1.30 -5.06 -1.21
C SER A 222 0.11 -4.17 -1.54
N TYR A 223 0.18 -3.35 -2.58
CA TYR A 223 -0.94 -2.49 -2.97
C TYR A 223 -2.15 -3.30 -3.46
N SER A 224 -1.93 -4.29 -4.32
CA SER A 224 -3.00 -5.17 -4.82
C SER A 224 -3.68 -5.94 -3.68
N LEU A 225 -2.88 -6.41 -2.72
CA LEU A 225 -3.39 -7.08 -1.52
C LEU A 225 -4.26 -6.14 -0.65
N ILE A 226 -3.83 -4.88 -0.49
CA ILE A 226 -4.62 -3.87 0.23
C ILE A 226 -5.92 -3.56 -0.52
N LEU A 227 -5.90 -3.42 -1.84
CA LEU A 227 -7.11 -3.22 -2.63
C LEU A 227 -8.08 -4.40 -2.50
N MET A 228 -7.60 -5.63 -2.52
CA MET A 228 -8.43 -6.81 -2.24
C MET A 228 -9.07 -6.74 -0.86
N LEU A 229 -8.33 -6.30 0.17
CA LEU A 229 -8.88 -6.14 1.51
C LEU A 229 -9.94 -5.03 1.54
N ILE A 230 -9.66 -3.85 0.97
CA ILE A 230 -10.64 -2.76 0.86
C ILE A 230 -11.91 -3.28 0.18
N HIS A 231 -11.76 -3.96 -0.96
CA HIS A 231 -12.88 -4.48 -1.74
C HIS A 231 -13.75 -5.46 -0.94
N VAL A 232 -13.17 -6.44 -0.23
CA VAL A 232 -14.01 -7.39 0.53
C VAL A 232 -14.74 -6.70 1.68
N LEU A 233 -14.13 -5.70 2.32
CA LEU A 233 -14.78 -4.94 3.39
C LEU A 233 -15.89 -4.04 2.84
N GLN A 234 -15.73 -3.45 1.65
CA GLN A 234 -16.81 -2.73 0.95
C GLN A 234 -17.93 -3.67 0.49
N TRP A 235 -17.57 -4.84 -0.04
CA TRP A 235 -18.49 -5.85 -0.57
C TRP A 235 -19.47 -6.35 0.49
N HIS A 236 -18.95 -6.62 1.70
CA HIS A 236 -19.77 -7.03 2.86
C HIS A 236 -20.34 -5.84 3.64
N GLY A 237 -20.16 -4.60 3.16
CA GLY A 237 -20.67 -3.40 3.81
C GLY A 237 -20.05 -3.08 5.17
N ILE A 238 -18.88 -3.65 5.48
CA ILE A 238 -18.12 -3.36 6.71
C ILE A 238 -17.49 -1.97 6.63
N MET A 239 -17.01 -1.60 5.45
CA MET A 239 -16.41 -0.30 5.14
C MET A 239 -17.24 0.44 4.08
N PRO A 240 -17.24 1.78 4.06
CA PRO A 240 -17.88 2.54 3.00
C PRO A 240 -17.10 2.42 1.69
N ASN A 241 -17.81 2.54 0.56
CA ASN A 241 -17.16 2.80 -0.72
C ASN A 241 -16.84 4.30 -0.81
N LEU A 242 -15.56 4.66 -0.63
CA LEU A 242 -15.15 6.06 -0.62
C LEU A 242 -15.32 6.75 -1.97
N HIS A 243 -15.30 6.02 -3.09
CA HIS A 243 -15.55 6.63 -4.39
C HIS A 243 -17.00 7.16 -4.49
N GLU A 244 -17.94 6.48 -3.83
CA GLU A 244 -19.34 6.91 -3.76
C GLU A 244 -19.56 7.96 -2.67
N THR A 245 -19.02 7.74 -1.46
CA THR A 245 -19.32 8.60 -0.30
C THR A 245 -18.43 9.85 -0.22
N HIS A 246 -17.23 9.80 -0.79
CA HIS A 246 -16.23 10.88 -0.75
C HIS A 246 -15.61 11.14 -2.13
N PRO A 247 -16.41 11.46 -3.17
CA PRO A 247 -15.93 11.62 -4.54
C PRO A 247 -14.86 12.70 -4.70
N HIS A 248 -14.82 13.70 -3.79
CA HIS A 248 -13.80 14.74 -3.77
C HIS A 248 -12.37 14.21 -3.51
N LEU A 249 -12.22 13.01 -2.94
CA LEU A 249 -10.91 12.35 -2.78
C LEU A 249 -10.33 11.83 -4.10
N PHE A 250 -11.16 11.70 -5.13
CA PHE A 250 -10.82 11.08 -6.41
C PHE A 250 -10.78 12.08 -7.57
N ASN A 251 -11.46 13.22 -7.43
CA ASN A 251 -11.49 14.30 -8.42
C ASN A 251 -10.59 15.48 -7.98
N LEU A 252 -9.30 15.20 -7.76
CA LEU A 252 -8.34 16.22 -7.36
C LEU A 252 -7.82 16.97 -8.60
N GLU A 253 -8.16 18.25 -8.72
CA GLU A 253 -7.42 19.18 -9.58
C GLU A 253 -6.02 19.41 -8.97
N TRP A 254 -5.01 19.62 -9.82
CA TRP A 254 -3.66 19.94 -9.35
C TRP A 254 -3.66 21.19 -8.48
N LYS A 255 -3.32 20.99 -7.20
CA LYS A 255 -2.87 22.03 -6.27
C LYS A 255 -1.64 21.49 -5.55
N GLU A 256 -0.69 22.35 -5.18
CA GLU A 256 0.50 21.94 -4.43
C GLU A 256 0.09 21.12 -3.18
N GLU A 257 -0.95 21.55 -2.46
CA GLU A 257 -1.57 20.85 -1.32
C GLU A 257 -2.11 19.43 -1.63
N SER A 258 -2.42 19.13 -2.90
CA SER A 258 -2.91 17.80 -3.34
C SER A 258 -1.78 16.79 -3.60
N MET A 259 -0.55 17.27 -3.80
CA MET A 259 0.61 16.43 -4.14
C MET A 259 1.19 15.67 -2.96
N TYR A 260 0.84 16.09 -1.77
CA TYR A 260 1.33 15.48 -0.57
C TYR A 260 0.33 14.47 -0.03
N PRO A 261 0.80 13.50 0.78
CA PRO A 261 -0.09 12.77 1.66
C PRO A 261 -0.96 13.80 2.40
N LEU A 262 -2.17 13.42 2.81
CA LEU A 262 -3.10 14.29 3.58
C LEU A 262 -2.51 14.81 4.92
N GLU A 263 -1.24 14.54 5.17
CA GLU A 263 -0.39 14.89 6.29
C GLU A 263 0.47 16.15 6.06
N TRP A 264 0.67 16.62 4.82
CA TRP A 264 1.58 17.76 4.57
C TRP A 264 0.82 19.05 4.35
N THR A 265 0.86 19.93 5.34
CA THR A 265 0.61 21.35 5.14
C THR A 265 1.97 22.03 5.14
N GLY A 266 2.44 22.50 3.98
CA GLY A 266 3.72 23.20 3.80
C GLY A 266 3.84 24.55 4.53
N LYS A 267 3.44 24.63 5.81
CA LYS A 267 3.75 25.74 6.71
C LYS A 267 4.60 25.20 7.85
N PHE A 268 5.85 25.65 7.91
CA PHE A 268 6.68 25.58 9.11
C PHE A 268 6.02 26.44 10.20
N THR A 269 4.98 25.93 10.86
CA THR A 269 4.40 26.49 12.08
C THR A 269 3.91 25.35 12.95
N ASP A 270 4.34 25.35 14.21
CA ASP A 270 4.04 24.41 15.30
C ASP A 270 2.61 23.82 15.27
N SER A 271 2.43 22.68 14.60
CA SER A 271 1.52 21.59 14.95
C SER A 271 1.50 20.57 13.81
N SER A 272 2.16 19.43 14.01
CA SER A 272 2.14 18.26 13.11
C SER A 272 0.78 17.53 13.15
N GLU A 273 -0.32 18.26 13.00
CA GLU A 273 -1.67 17.69 13.13
C GLU A 273 -2.34 17.57 11.76
N MET A 274 -2.63 16.31 11.41
CA MET A 274 -3.33 15.88 10.19
C MET A 274 -4.64 16.65 10.03
N LYS A 275 -4.98 17.09 8.81
CA LYS A 275 -6.38 17.36 8.50
C LYS A 275 -7.08 16.02 8.28
N PRO A 276 -8.02 15.62 9.15
CA PRO A 276 -8.67 14.34 8.99
C PRO A 276 -9.48 14.35 7.69
N ILE A 277 -9.37 13.26 6.93
CA ILE A 277 -10.18 13.07 5.70
C ILE A 277 -11.66 13.11 6.03
N TYR A 278 -11.98 12.54 7.18
CA TYR A 278 -13.33 12.44 7.71
C TYR A 278 -13.57 13.58 8.69
N SER A 279 -14.79 14.11 8.67
CA SER A 279 -15.26 14.88 9.80
C SER A 279 -15.38 13.98 11.04
N PHE A 280 -15.39 14.59 12.22
CA PHE A 280 -15.68 13.87 13.46
C PHE A 280 -16.99 13.06 13.37
N SER A 281 -18.00 13.61 12.68
CA SER A 281 -19.29 12.97 12.47
C SER A 281 -19.19 11.70 11.61
N ASP A 282 -18.41 11.73 10.53
CA ASP A 282 -18.23 10.56 9.65
C ASP A 282 -17.57 9.39 10.40
N VAL A 283 -16.55 9.71 11.23
CA VAL A 283 -15.88 8.70 12.08
C VAL A 283 -16.86 8.14 13.12
N MET A 284 -17.64 9.00 13.78
CA MET A 284 -18.66 8.56 14.74
C MET A 284 -19.73 7.67 14.11
N GLU A 285 -20.20 8.03 12.92
CA GLU A 285 -21.20 7.25 12.19
C GLU A 285 -20.64 5.86 11.86
N HIS A 286 -19.42 5.77 11.33
CA HIS A 286 -18.76 4.49 11.08
C HIS A 286 -18.59 3.67 12.37
N GLN A 287 -18.21 4.32 13.47
CA GLN A 287 -18.00 3.64 14.75
C GLN A 287 -19.27 3.07 15.36
N GLN A 288 -20.44 3.65 15.07
CA GLN A 288 -21.74 3.19 15.55
C GLN A 288 -22.33 2.03 14.72
N ARG A 289 -21.73 1.68 13.58
CA ARG A 289 -22.21 0.57 12.74
C ARG A 289 -22.07 -0.76 13.48
N SER A 290 -23.05 -1.64 13.31
CA SER A 290 -23.03 -2.98 13.96
C SER A 290 -21.80 -3.81 13.56
N THR A 291 -21.30 -3.63 12.34
CA THR A 291 -20.06 -4.27 11.85
C THR A 291 -18.80 -3.78 12.57
N ASN A 292 -18.88 -2.68 13.32
CA ASN A 292 -17.75 -2.21 14.12
C ASN A 292 -17.43 -3.08 15.34
N THR A 293 -18.30 -4.03 15.66
CA THR A 293 -18.08 -5.01 16.73
C THR A 293 -17.23 -6.21 16.29
N LEU A 294 -16.97 -6.37 14.99
CA LEU A 294 -16.18 -7.49 14.46
C LEU A 294 -14.72 -7.40 14.91
N SER A 295 -14.14 -8.54 15.26
CA SER A 295 -12.71 -8.66 15.63
C SER A 295 -11.81 -8.69 14.40
N VAL A 296 -10.50 -8.43 14.58
CA VAL A 296 -9.51 -8.55 13.49
C VAL A 296 -9.43 -10.00 12.99
N ALA A 297 -9.55 -10.98 13.89
CA ALA A 297 -9.62 -12.39 13.53
C ALA A 297 -10.82 -12.71 12.62
N GLN A 298 -11.99 -12.12 12.88
CA GLN A 298 -13.18 -12.27 12.04
C GLN A 298 -12.98 -11.61 10.67
N LEU A 299 -12.36 -10.43 10.61
CA LEU A 299 -12.03 -9.78 9.33
C LEU A 299 -11.04 -10.60 8.50
N LEU A 300 -10.04 -11.21 9.14
CA LEU A 300 -9.11 -12.14 8.48
C LEU A 300 -9.85 -13.37 7.93
N HIS A 301 -10.81 -13.93 8.69
CA HIS A 301 -11.63 -15.05 8.24
C HIS A 301 -12.48 -14.67 7.03
N ILE A 302 -13.13 -13.50 7.05
CA ILE A 302 -13.91 -12.96 5.93
C ILE A 302 -13.04 -12.82 4.68
N PHE A 303 -11.85 -12.22 4.82
CA PHE A 303 -10.88 -12.09 3.72
C PHE A 303 -10.48 -13.47 3.16
N SER A 304 -10.14 -14.42 4.05
CA SER A 304 -9.73 -15.77 3.64
C SER A 304 -10.85 -16.53 2.95
N THR A 305 -12.07 -16.43 3.46
CA THR A 305 -13.25 -17.12 2.91
C THR A 305 -13.61 -16.57 1.53
N GLN A 306 -13.56 -15.25 1.35
CA GLN A 306 -13.85 -14.60 0.07
C GLN A 306 -12.84 -15.02 -1.01
N TYR A 307 -11.54 -14.92 -0.71
CA TYR A 307 -10.49 -15.04 -1.72
C TYR A 307 -9.83 -16.43 -1.79
N SER A 308 -10.26 -17.39 -0.95
CA SER A 308 -10.01 -18.83 -1.15
C SER A 308 -10.94 -19.47 -2.18
N ASN A 309 -12.00 -18.75 -2.59
CA ASN A 309 -12.97 -19.20 -3.58
C ASN A 309 -12.43 -19.00 -5.01
N ASN A 310 -12.17 -20.12 -5.69
CA ASN A 310 -11.68 -20.13 -7.07
C ASN A 310 -12.62 -19.43 -8.06
N ILE A 311 -13.94 -19.44 -7.85
CA ILE A 311 -14.88 -18.77 -8.74
C ILE A 311 -14.71 -17.26 -8.63
N ILE A 312 -14.58 -16.73 -7.41
CA ILE A 312 -14.36 -15.30 -7.18
C ILE A 312 -13.05 -14.88 -7.83
N ILE A 313 -11.97 -15.60 -7.54
CA ILE A 313 -10.66 -15.23 -8.07
C ILE A 313 -10.60 -15.38 -9.58
N ASN A 314 -11.06 -16.50 -10.17
CA ASN A 314 -10.84 -16.79 -11.59
C ASN A 314 -11.87 -16.15 -12.53
N CYS A 315 -13.09 -15.89 -12.06
CA CYS A 315 -14.19 -15.46 -12.92
C CYS A 315 -14.61 -14.01 -12.70
N CYS A 316 -14.20 -13.40 -11.58
CA CYS A 316 -14.63 -12.06 -11.22
C CYS A 316 -13.52 -11.02 -11.39
N LYS A 317 -13.95 -9.79 -11.63
CA LYS A 317 -13.19 -8.54 -11.49
C LYS A 317 -13.64 -7.85 -10.20
N LEU A 318 -12.68 -7.36 -9.44
CA LEU A 318 -12.90 -6.56 -8.24
C LEU A 318 -12.93 -5.10 -8.66
N ASP A 319 -14.11 -4.48 -8.72
CA ASP A 319 -14.24 -3.08 -9.12
C ASP A 319 -14.15 -2.16 -7.89
N MET A 320 -13.05 -1.40 -7.79
CA MET A 320 -12.83 -0.49 -6.67
C MET A 320 -13.69 0.78 -6.71
N ARG A 321 -14.29 1.10 -7.86
CA ARG A 321 -15.15 2.28 -8.04
C ARG A 321 -16.56 2.02 -7.51
N SER A 322 -17.12 0.84 -7.77
CA SER A 322 -18.45 0.44 -7.29
C SER A 322 -18.39 -0.39 -6.00
N GLY A 323 -17.22 -0.95 -5.67
CA GLY A 323 -17.08 -1.92 -4.58
C GLY A 323 -17.84 -3.22 -4.86
N MET A 324 -18.04 -3.56 -6.14
CA MET A 324 -18.79 -4.72 -6.60
C MET A 324 -17.89 -5.77 -7.26
N LEU A 325 -18.31 -7.03 -7.16
CA LEU A 325 -17.84 -8.08 -8.05
C LEU A 325 -18.52 -7.93 -9.41
N GLU A 326 -17.73 -8.03 -10.48
CA GLU A 326 -18.22 -8.03 -11.85
C GLU A 326 -17.70 -9.24 -12.61
N THR A 327 -18.41 -9.66 -13.66
CA THR A 327 -17.91 -10.71 -14.55
C THR A 327 -16.69 -10.19 -15.33
N ARG A 328 -15.64 -11.00 -15.44
CA ARG A 328 -14.47 -10.67 -16.26
C ARG A 328 -14.81 -10.46 -17.73
N GLY A 329 -14.15 -9.49 -18.35
CA GLY A 329 -14.14 -9.32 -19.81
C GLY A 329 -13.20 -10.30 -20.50
N GLU A 330 -13.32 -10.40 -21.83
CA GLU A 330 -12.52 -11.32 -22.66
C GLU A 330 -11.00 -11.04 -22.62
N ARG A 331 -10.60 -9.83 -22.23
CA ARG A 331 -9.20 -9.40 -22.16
C ARG A 331 -8.61 -9.51 -20.75
N ASP A 332 -9.40 -9.95 -19.78
CA ASP A 332 -9.05 -9.97 -18.35
C ASP A 332 -8.32 -11.28 -17.98
N ASN A 333 -7.16 -11.51 -18.60
CA ASN A 333 -6.43 -12.78 -18.55
C ASN A 333 -5.53 -12.96 -17.32
N ALA A 334 -5.45 -11.95 -16.43
CA ALA A 334 -4.62 -12.04 -15.23
C ALA A 334 -5.25 -13.00 -14.19
N PRO A 335 -4.45 -13.74 -13.39
CA PRO A 335 -4.99 -14.63 -12.35
C PRO A 335 -5.89 -13.91 -11.35
N ILE A 336 -5.52 -12.69 -10.95
CA ILE A 336 -6.33 -11.79 -10.13
C ILE A 336 -6.58 -10.53 -10.94
N PHE A 337 -7.82 -10.08 -11.02
CA PHE A 337 -8.18 -8.88 -11.77
C PHE A 337 -8.85 -7.83 -10.88
N ILE A 338 -8.15 -6.71 -10.68
CA ILE A 338 -8.61 -5.57 -9.90
C ILE A 338 -8.72 -4.37 -10.84
N GLN A 339 -9.88 -3.72 -10.87
CA GLN A 339 -10.05 -2.44 -11.54
C GLN A 339 -9.83 -1.32 -10.52
N ASP A 340 -8.67 -0.68 -10.61
CA ASP A 340 -8.29 0.44 -9.77
C ASP A 340 -9.06 1.72 -10.17
N VAL A 341 -9.20 2.64 -9.23
CA VAL A 341 -9.79 3.95 -9.44
C VAL A 341 -8.79 4.89 -10.13
N PHE A 342 -7.48 4.73 -9.90
CA PHE A 342 -6.43 5.66 -10.38
C PHE A 342 -5.56 5.12 -11.53
N ASP A 343 -5.40 3.80 -11.66
CA ASP A 343 -4.65 3.16 -12.75
C ASP A 343 -5.60 2.34 -13.64
N THR A 344 -5.56 2.58 -14.95
CA THR A 344 -6.33 1.82 -15.93
C THR A 344 -5.81 0.40 -16.10
N ARG A 345 -4.58 0.12 -15.65
CA ARG A 345 -3.98 -1.20 -15.67
C ARG A 345 -4.29 -1.93 -14.37
N ASN A 346 -4.62 -3.21 -14.47
CA ASN A 346 -4.76 -4.10 -13.30
C ASN A 346 -3.51 -4.04 -12.40
N PRO A 347 -3.63 -3.61 -11.12
CA PRO A 347 -2.54 -3.60 -10.15
C PRO A 347 -1.95 -4.99 -9.87
N ALA A 348 -2.78 -6.04 -9.97
CA ALA A 348 -2.39 -7.43 -9.72
C ALA A 348 -1.80 -8.14 -10.96
N ARG A 349 -1.51 -7.42 -12.05
CA ARG A 349 -1.00 -7.97 -13.32
C ARG A 349 0.35 -8.71 -13.23
N SER A 350 1.09 -8.58 -12.12
CA SER A 350 2.35 -9.31 -11.89
C SER A 350 2.12 -10.73 -11.36
N VAL A 351 0.90 -11.05 -10.91
CA VAL A 351 0.55 -12.37 -10.38
C VAL A 351 0.50 -13.39 -11.51
N ARG A 352 1.07 -14.59 -11.31
CA ARG A 352 1.10 -15.65 -12.32
C ARG A 352 0.41 -16.94 -11.91
N GLY A 353 0.41 -17.29 -10.63
CA GLY A 353 -0.20 -18.51 -10.14
C GLY A 353 -1.42 -18.30 -9.25
N ASN A 354 -1.80 -19.39 -8.56
CA ASN A 354 -2.96 -19.47 -7.68
C ASN A 354 -2.58 -19.81 -6.22
N GLU A 355 -1.30 -19.69 -5.89
CA GLU A 355 -0.70 -20.08 -4.60
C GLU A 355 -1.34 -19.31 -3.45
N MET A 356 -1.65 -18.02 -3.65
CA MET A 356 -2.41 -17.23 -2.67
C MET A 356 -3.76 -17.89 -2.35
N VAL A 357 -4.49 -18.38 -3.37
CA VAL A 357 -5.79 -19.05 -3.16
C VAL A 357 -5.59 -20.31 -2.33
N GLN A 358 -4.57 -21.11 -2.64
CA GLN A 358 -4.24 -22.33 -1.90
C GLN A 358 -3.83 -22.02 -0.44
N ALA A 359 -3.03 -20.98 -0.23
CA ALA A 359 -2.64 -20.50 1.09
C ALA A 359 -3.87 -20.05 1.90
N LEU A 360 -4.77 -19.28 1.29
CA LEU A 360 -6.01 -18.85 1.94
C LEU A 360 -6.95 -20.04 2.23
N GLN A 361 -7.01 -21.05 1.38
CA GLN A 361 -7.74 -22.29 1.67
C GLN A 361 -7.16 -23.02 2.90
N CYS A 362 -5.83 -23.04 3.05
CA CYS A 362 -5.20 -23.58 4.26
C CYS A 362 -5.59 -22.74 5.49
N VAL A 363 -5.63 -21.42 5.39
CA VAL A 363 -6.09 -20.53 6.47
C VAL A 363 -7.56 -20.79 6.81
N SER A 364 -8.46 -20.86 5.83
CA SER A 364 -9.88 -21.14 6.09
C SER A 364 -10.09 -22.50 6.77
N LYS A 365 -9.30 -23.53 6.43
CA LYS A 365 -9.31 -24.82 7.15
C LYS A 365 -8.84 -24.70 8.60
N LEU A 366 -7.89 -23.82 8.89
CA LEU A 366 -7.45 -23.55 10.26
C LEU A 366 -8.55 -22.87 11.08
N PHE A 367 -9.37 -22.02 10.46
CA PHE A 367 -10.57 -21.47 11.09
C PHE A 367 -11.64 -22.53 11.33
N SER A 368 -11.83 -23.50 10.43
CA SER A 368 -12.81 -24.60 10.64
C SER A 368 -12.37 -25.62 11.71
N ASN A 369 -11.09 -25.69 12.04
CA ASN A 369 -10.55 -26.59 13.06
C ASN A 369 -9.47 -25.85 13.89
N PRO A 370 -9.91 -24.89 14.74
CA PRO A 370 -9.01 -24.12 15.55
C PRO A 370 -8.33 -25.07 16.56
N LYS A 371 -7.03 -24.85 16.74
CA LYS A 371 -6.25 -25.49 17.81
C LYS A 371 -5.31 -24.43 18.36
N ASN A 372 -4.77 -24.70 19.54
CA ASN A 372 -3.72 -23.92 20.18
C ASN A 372 -2.66 -23.42 19.17
N LEU A 373 -2.18 -22.20 19.39
CA LEU A 373 -1.18 -21.52 18.55
C LEU A 373 -1.70 -21.19 17.14
N LEU A 374 -2.98 -20.80 17.03
CA LEU A 374 -3.62 -20.51 15.74
C LEU A 374 -2.87 -19.44 14.92
N PHE A 375 -2.40 -18.36 15.56
CA PHE A 375 -1.58 -17.34 14.91
C PHE A 375 -0.33 -17.95 14.27
N GLN A 376 0.45 -18.74 15.02
CA GLN A 376 1.68 -19.37 14.52
C GLN A 376 1.39 -20.37 13.40
N ARG A 377 0.27 -21.09 13.48
CA ARG A 377 -0.16 -22.03 12.44
C ARG A 377 -0.52 -21.31 11.14
N ILE A 378 -1.26 -20.21 11.22
CA ILE A 378 -1.54 -19.34 10.06
C ILE A 378 -0.23 -18.79 9.51
N TRP A 379 0.66 -18.29 10.36
CA TRP A 379 1.95 -17.74 9.95
C TRP A 379 2.84 -18.75 9.20
N ARG A 380 2.80 -20.03 9.61
CA ARG A 380 3.54 -21.11 8.96
C ARG A 380 3.05 -21.44 7.55
N VAL A 381 1.82 -21.08 7.19
CA VAL A 381 1.25 -21.42 5.87
C VAL A 381 2.12 -20.91 4.73
N THR A 382 2.54 -19.64 4.78
CA THR A 382 3.45 -19.05 3.80
C THR A 382 4.92 -19.36 4.14
N ARG A 383 5.33 -19.19 5.41
CA ARG A 383 6.74 -19.43 5.80
C ARG A 383 7.27 -20.82 5.48
N MET A 384 6.44 -21.86 5.59
CA MET A 384 6.78 -23.24 5.28
C MET A 384 6.10 -23.75 4.02
N LYS A 385 5.41 -22.88 3.28
CA LYS A 385 4.64 -23.20 2.07
C LYS A 385 3.78 -24.45 2.22
N THR A 386 3.08 -24.58 3.36
CA THR A 386 2.35 -25.83 3.70
C THR A 386 1.22 -26.15 2.73
N TYR A 387 0.79 -25.15 1.95
CA TYR A 387 -0.19 -25.31 0.87
C TYR A 387 0.36 -26.07 -0.35
N LEU A 388 1.68 -26.21 -0.48
CA LEU A 388 2.34 -27.02 -1.51
C LEU A 388 2.56 -28.49 -1.10
N LEU A 389 2.34 -28.83 0.19
CA LEU A 389 2.55 -30.19 0.67
C LEU A 389 1.45 -31.13 0.12
N PRO A 390 1.80 -32.37 -0.26
CA PRO A 390 0.81 -33.39 -0.61
C PRO A 390 -0.19 -33.55 0.54
N ARG A 391 -1.48 -33.55 0.21
CA ARG A 391 -2.57 -33.69 1.18
C ARG A 391 -2.86 -35.13 1.55
#